data_AF-A0A942HZR4-F1
#
_entry.id   AF-A0A942HZR4-F1
#
_cell.length_a   1.000
_cell.length_b   1.000
_cell.length_c   1.000
_cell.angle_alpha   90.00
_cell.angle_beta   90.00
_cell.angle_gamma   90.00
#
_symmetry.space_group_name_H-M   'P 1'
#
loop_
_entity.id
_entity.type
_entity.pdbx_description
1 polymer ?
#
loop_
_entity_poly.entity_id
_entity_poly.type
_entity_poly.pdbx_seq_one_letter_code
_entity_poly.pdbx_strand_id
1 'polypeptide(L)'
;MSKQAENKVLEFPQSKSLRKRLMDRGQDQKAVLGLSIVSVLVMTVFLNEWIVKSQQSVNAITEGNRGIASFDDRDSVESIKWEHEIAKKFAEEKESAKSLMAVKPTLKDELVFGFLEGKYKTRLVNAKIEGFDFTENQAGDQPLVIKEKAEFLKIFKSVFTVGYAKVQLESREGSKEVYKLMSSANKDLGHAQFDLDEQGRVLSLKIVQ
;
A
#
# COMPACT_ATOMS: atom_id res chain seq x y z
N MET A 1 -58.00 -44.73 80.07
CA MET A 1 -57.58 -43.31 80.01
C MET A 1 -56.07 -43.25 80.11
N SER A 2 -55.38 -42.89 79.03
CA SER A 2 -53.93 -42.64 79.04
C SER A 2 -53.70 -41.33 78.29
N LYS A 3 -53.27 -40.29 79.02
CA LYS A 3 -52.89 -39.00 78.46
C LYS A 3 -51.41 -39.09 78.08
N GLN A 4 -51.12 -38.91 76.79
CA GLN A 4 -49.77 -38.82 76.25
C GLN A 4 -49.03 -37.61 76.83
N ALA A 5 -47.78 -37.82 77.23
CA ALA A 5 -46.84 -36.77 77.61
C ALA A 5 -46.35 -36.06 76.35
N GLU A 6 -46.55 -34.74 76.28
CA GLU A 6 -46.05 -33.91 75.19
C GLU A 6 -44.53 -33.72 75.31
N ASN A 7 -43.84 -34.07 74.23
CA ASN A 7 -42.41 -33.94 74.05
C ASN A 7 -42.05 -32.45 73.87
N LYS A 8 -41.46 -31.82 74.88
CA LYS A 8 -41.05 -30.41 74.84
C LYS A 8 -39.71 -30.29 74.11
N VAL A 9 -39.75 -30.23 72.78
CA VAL A 9 -38.58 -29.99 71.92
C VAL A 9 -38.23 -28.51 71.98
N LEU A 10 -37.00 -28.20 72.39
CA LEU A 10 -36.43 -26.85 72.37
C LEU A 10 -35.98 -26.53 70.92
N GLU A 11 -36.69 -25.64 70.24
CA GLU A 11 -36.29 -25.17 68.91
C GLU A 11 -35.13 -24.16 69.03
N PHE A 12 -34.04 -24.42 68.30
CA PHE A 12 -32.94 -23.46 68.20
C PHE A 12 -33.38 -22.22 67.40
N PRO A 13 -33.02 -21.00 67.83
CA PRO A 13 -33.42 -19.78 67.15
C PRO A 13 -32.84 -19.74 65.73
N GLN A 14 -33.72 -19.79 64.72
CA GLN A 14 -33.36 -19.73 63.30
C GLN A 14 -32.83 -18.35 62.86
N SER A 15 -32.98 -17.32 63.69
CA SER A 15 -32.49 -15.98 63.40
C SER A 15 -31.04 -15.81 63.87
N LYS A 16 -30.12 -15.76 62.91
CA LYS A 16 -28.72 -15.32 63.14
C LYS A 16 -28.74 -14.02 63.94
N SER A 17 -28.01 -13.99 65.06
CA SER A 17 -27.93 -12.83 65.96
C SER A 17 -27.58 -11.55 65.19
N LEU A 18 -28.14 -10.41 65.61
CA LEU A 18 -27.91 -9.11 64.97
C LEU A 18 -26.41 -8.79 64.79
N ARG A 19 -25.58 -9.25 65.72
CA ARG A 19 -24.12 -9.13 65.66
C ARG A 19 -23.51 -9.88 64.46
N LYS A 20 -24.02 -11.06 64.12
CA LYS A 20 -23.59 -11.83 62.93
C LYS A 20 -24.02 -11.16 61.63
N ARG A 21 -25.23 -10.57 61.59
CA ARG A 21 -25.71 -9.81 60.41
C ARG A 21 -24.90 -8.54 60.15
N LEU A 22 -24.43 -7.86 61.19
CA LEU A 22 -23.56 -6.68 61.04
C LEU A 22 -22.15 -7.06 60.58
N MET A 23 -21.62 -8.19 61.07
CA MET A 23 -20.31 -8.68 60.68
C MET A 23 -20.31 -9.19 59.22
N ASP A 24 -21.34 -9.93 58.81
CA ASP A 24 -21.54 -10.37 57.42
C ASP A 24 -21.62 -9.15 56.47
N ARG A 25 -22.37 -8.08 56.82
CA ARG A 25 -22.43 -6.84 56.01
C ARG A 25 -21.07 -6.16 55.81
N GLY A 26 -20.22 -6.14 56.83
CA GLY A 26 -18.88 -5.54 56.73
C GLY A 26 -17.92 -6.37 55.88
N GLN A 27 -18.08 -7.70 55.90
CA GLN A 27 -17.29 -8.62 55.07
C GLN A 27 -17.77 -8.62 53.61
N ASP A 28 -19.09 -8.58 53.39
CA ASP A 28 -19.70 -8.44 52.06
C ASP A 28 -19.30 -7.12 51.40
N GLN A 29 -19.28 -6.01 52.14
CA GLN A 29 -18.80 -4.72 51.62
C GLN A 29 -17.33 -4.78 51.18
N LYS A 30 -16.46 -5.42 51.97
CA LYS A 30 -15.04 -5.59 51.62
C LYS A 30 -14.85 -6.52 50.41
N ALA A 31 -15.65 -7.57 50.30
CA ALA A 31 -15.62 -8.47 49.15
C ALA A 31 -16.11 -7.78 47.87
N VAL A 32 -17.19 -6.99 47.95
CA VAL A 32 -17.71 -6.21 46.82
C VAL A 32 -16.72 -5.15 46.37
N LEU A 33 -16.05 -4.47 47.30
CA LEU A 33 -14.99 -3.50 46.99
C LEU A 33 -13.74 -4.16 46.39
N GLY A 34 -13.36 -5.35 46.84
CA GLY A 34 -12.27 -6.12 46.24
C GLY A 34 -12.58 -6.55 44.81
N LEU A 35 -13.80 -7.04 44.57
CA LEU A 35 -14.26 -7.45 43.24
C LEU A 35 -14.38 -6.27 42.27
N SER A 36 -14.78 -5.09 42.73
CA SER A 36 -14.87 -3.91 41.86
C SER A 36 -13.49 -3.45 41.37
N ILE A 37 -12.47 -3.48 42.23
CA ILE A 37 -11.08 -3.14 41.86
C ILE A 37 -10.54 -4.12 40.81
N VAL A 38 -10.75 -5.42 41.02
CA VAL A 38 -10.33 -6.45 40.07
C VAL A 38 -11.06 -6.29 38.73
N SER A 39 -12.36 -6.00 38.75
CA SER A 39 -13.14 -5.76 37.53
C SER A 39 -12.63 -4.56 36.74
N VAL A 40 -12.25 -3.47 37.41
CA VAL A 40 -11.69 -2.29 36.75
C VAL A 40 -10.36 -2.62 36.08
N LEU A 41 -9.45 -3.33 36.78
CA LEU A 41 -8.15 -3.72 36.22
C LEU A 41 -8.30 -4.62 34.99
N VAL A 42 -9.17 -5.62 35.04
CA VAL A 42 -9.44 -6.51 33.91
C VAL A 42 -10.01 -5.71 32.74
N MET A 43 -10.94 -4.78 33.00
CA MET A 43 -11.52 -3.94 31.96
C MET A 43 -10.51 -2.98 31.34
N THR A 44 -9.57 -2.43 32.12
CA THR A 44 -8.49 -1.57 31.60
C THR A 44 -7.54 -2.35 30.70
N VAL A 45 -7.12 -3.56 31.10
CA VAL A 45 -6.25 -4.41 30.27
C VAL A 45 -6.96 -4.80 28.97
N PHE A 46 -8.24 -5.17 29.06
CA PHE A 46 -9.02 -5.57 27.89
C PHE A 46 -9.28 -4.41 26.93
N LEU A 47 -9.58 -3.21 27.45
CA LEU A 47 -9.73 -2.00 26.63
C LEU A 47 -8.42 -1.60 25.96
N ASN A 48 -7.29 -1.72 26.67
CA ASN A 48 -5.98 -1.41 26.11
C ASN A 48 -5.63 -2.38 24.97
N GLU A 49 -5.84 -3.69 25.18
CA GLU A 49 -5.59 -4.69 24.13
C GLU A 49 -6.54 -4.53 22.94
N TRP A 50 -7.81 -4.20 23.18
CA TRP A 50 -8.78 -3.95 22.12
C TRP A 50 -8.47 -2.70 21.31
N ILE A 51 -8.06 -1.59 21.96
CA ILE A 51 -7.64 -0.37 21.26
C ILE A 51 -6.42 -0.65 20.39
N VAL A 52 -5.38 -1.30 20.93
CA VAL A 52 -4.15 -1.62 20.20
C VAL A 52 -4.45 -2.53 19.01
N LYS A 53 -5.24 -3.60 19.18
CA LYS A 53 -5.64 -4.48 18.08
C LYS A 53 -6.51 -3.77 17.04
N SER A 54 -7.43 -2.91 17.48
CA SER A 54 -8.27 -2.14 16.55
C SER A 54 -7.43 -1.16 15.72
N GLN A 55 -6.46 -0.48 16.33
CA GLN A 55 -5.55 0.43 15.63
C GLN A 55 -4.63 -0.32 14.67
N GLN A 56 -4.16 -1.53 15.02
CA GLN A 56 -3.42 -2.39 14.08
C GLN A 56 -4.26 -2.76 12.84
N SER A 57 -5.57 -2.97 13.00
CA SER A 57 -6.48 -3.26 11.88
C SER A 57 -6.91 -2.03 11.08
N VAL A 58 -7.05 -0.87 11.72
CA VAL A 58 -7.47 0.39 11.08
C VAL A 58 -6.29 1.05 10.36
N ASN A 59 -5.10 1.05 10.98
CA ASN A 59 -3.87 1.57 10.34
C ASN A 59 -3.44 0.71 9.13
N ALA A 60 -3.82 -0.58 9.08
CA ALA A 60 -3.58 -1.42 7.92
C ALA A 60 -4.48 -1.09 6.70
N ILE A 61 -5.58 -0.37 6.90
CA ILE A 61 -6.58 -0.09 5.84
C ILE A 61 -6.56 1.39 5.41
N THR A 62 -6.19 2.32 6.28
CA THR A 62 -6.14 3.77 5.95
C THR A 62 -4.76 4.30 5.57
N GLU A 63 -3.67 3.57 5.81
CA GLU A 63 -2.32 3.95 5.36
C GLU A 63 -1.80 3.00 4.30
N GLY A 64 -2.29 3.20 3.08
CA GLY A 64 -1.62 2.68 1.91
C GLY A 64 -0.13 3.07 1.90
N ASN A 65 0.72 2.07 1.99
CA ASN A 65 1.99 2.02 1.27
C ASN A 65 3.17 2.88 1.77
N ARG A 66 3.24 3.25 3.05
CA ARG A 66 4.46 3.87 3.64
C ARG A 66 4.87 3.35 5.04
N GLY A 67 4.45 2.13 5.39
CA GLY A 67 4.71 1.51 6.70
C GLY A 67 5.85 0.48 6.73
N ILE A 68 6.75 0.41 5.74
CA ILE A 68 7.97 -0.40 5.86
C ILE A 68 9.04 0.47 6.52
N ALA A 69 9.08 0.53 7.85
CA ALA A 69 10.28 0.79 8.67
C ALA A 69 9.97 1.05 10.16
N SER A 70 9.10 0.27 10.80
CA SER A 70 9.20 0.13 12.26
C SER A 70 9.94 -1.17 12.54
N PHE A 71 11.25 -1.05 12.78
CA PHE A 71 12.05 -2.09 13.41
C PHE A 71 11.37 -2.48 14.72
N ASP A 72 10.83 -3.69 14.78
CA ASP A 72 10.54 -4.36 16.05
C ASP A 72 11.87 -4.82 16.68
N ASP A 73 11.89 -4.92 18.01
CA ASP A 73 13.07 -5.00 18.88
C ASP A 73 14.32 -5.70 18.28
N ARG A 74 15.37 -4.90 18.09
CA ARG A 74 16.68 -5.29 17.52
C ARG A 74 17.45 -6.36 18.33
N ASP A 75 16.93 -6.78 19.49
CA ASP A 75 17.62 -7.68 20.42
C ASP A 75 16.90 -9.01 20.67
N SER A 76 15.84 -9.34 19.92
CA SER A 76 15.21 -10.66 20.06
C SER A 76 16.09 -11.74 19.41
N VAL A 77 16.35 -12.85 20.12
CA VAL A 77 17.12 -13.99 19.57
C VAL A 77 16.46 -14.56 18.30
N GLU A 78 15.15 -14.36 18.15
CA GLU A 78 14.36 -14.77 17.00
C GLU A 78 14.60 -13.87 15.77
N SER A 79 14.71 -12.55 15.95
CA SER A 79 15.08 -11.63 14.87
C SER A 79 16.52 -11.86 14.38
N ILE A 80 17.45 -12.18 15.27
CA ILE A 80 18.84 -12.54 14.89
C ILE A 80 18.87 -13.85 14.07
N LYS A 81 18.10 -14.86 14.46
CA LYS A 81 18.01 -16.12 13.71
C LYS A 81 17.36 -15.92 12.34
N TRP A 82 16.31 -15.10 12.29
CA TRP A 82 15.63 -14.73 11.05
C TRP A 82 16.55 -13.96 10.10
N GLU A 83 17.27 -12.95 10.60
CA GLU A 83 18.26 -12.20 9.82
C GLU A 83 19.40 -13.11 9.33
N HIS A 84 19.88 -14.02 10.17
CA HIS A 84 20.92 -14.98 9.81
C HIS A 84 20.44 -15.97 8.73
N GLU A 85 19.21 -16.48 8.85
CA GLU A 85 18.62 -17.39 7.86
C GLU A 85 18.42 -16.67 6.52
N ILE A 86 17.97 -15.41 6.55
CA ILE A 86 17.81 -14.59 5.37
C ILE A 86 19.16 -14.28 4.72
N ALA A 87 20.16 -13.86 5.50
CA ALA A 87 21.50 -13.60 4.99
C ALA A 87 22.14 -14.86 4.38
N LYS A 88 21.91 -16.03 4.99
CA LYS A 88 22.38 -17.31 4.47
C LYS A 88 21.68 -17.69 3.15
N LYS A 89 20.35 -17.54 3.08
CA LYS A 89 19.58 -17.74 1.84
C LYS A 89 20.03 -16.79 0.73
N PHE A 90 20.32 -15.53 1.04
CA PHE A 90 20.85 -14.56 0.09
C PHE A 90 22.28 -14.88 -0.38
N ALA A 91 23.13 -15.43 0.49
CA ALA A 91 24.49 -15.82 0.14
C ALA A 91 24.51 -17.07 -0.77
N GLU A 92 23.56 -17.99 -0.56
CA GLU A 92 23.39 -19.22 -1.34
C GLU A 92 22.72 -18.92 -2.70
N GLU A 93 21.73 -18.02 -2.73
CA GLU A 93 21.02 -17.61 -3.95
C GLU A 93 21.55 -16.28 -4.55
N LYS A 94 22.80 -16.29 -5.03
CA LYS A 94 23.43 -15.11 -5.67
C LYS A 94 22.64 -14.51 -6.85
N GLU A 95 21.75 -15.28 -7.48
CA GLU A 95 20.92 -14.79 -8.59
C GLU A 95 19.59 -14.16 -8.15
N SER A 96 18.93 -14.67 -7.09
CA SER A 96 17.70 -14.07 -6.56
C SER A 96 17.96 -12.75 -5.82
N ALA A 97 19.16 -12.61 -5.21
CA ALA A 97 19.63 -11.35 -4.64
C ALA A 97 19.69 -10.20 -5.66
N LYS A 98 19.99 -10.47 -6.94
CA LYS A 98 19.96 -9.45 -8.01
C LYS A 98 18.54 -9.00 -8.37
N SER A 99 17.53 -9.85 -8.17
CA SER A 99 16.12 -9.49 -8.37
C SER A 99 15.57 -8.59 -7.25
N LEU A 100 16.23 -8.56 -6.09
CA LEU A 100 15.87 -7.73 -4.93
C LEU A 100 16.72 -6.45 -4.82
N MET A 101 17.82 -6.35 -5.59
CA MET A 101 18.50 -5.09 -5.81
C MET A 101 17.66 -4.21 -6.72
N ALA A 102 17.48 -2.94 -6.36
CA ALA A 102 16.77 -1.95 -7.16
C ALA A 102 17.30 -1.97 -8.61
N VAL A 103 16.52 -2.56 -9.51
CA VAL A 103 16.87 -2.63 -10.93
C VAL A 103 16.85 -1.20 -11.45
N LYS A 104 17.95 -0.77 -12.10
CA LYS A 104 18.00 0.55 -12.73
C LYS A 104 16.82 0.64 -13.72
N PRO A 105 15.98 1.69 -13.62
CA PRO A 105 14.81 1.82 -14.50
C PRO A 105 15.26 1.78 -15.94
N THR A 106 14.53 1.01 -16.75
CA THR A 106 14.81 0.96 -18.19
C THR A 106 14.37 2.28 -18.84
N LEU A 107 14.91 2.61 -20.02
CA LEU A 107 14.48 3.81 -20.77
C LEU A 107 12.97 3.80 -21.06
N LYS A 108 12.38 2.60 -21.15
CA LYS A 108 10.93 2.41 -21.27
C LYS A 108 10.22 2.86 -19.98
N ASP A 109 10.71 2.45 -18.82
CA ASP A 109 10.14 2.84 -17.53
C ASP A 109 10.30 4.35 -17.29
N GLU A 110 11.46 4.91 -17.67
CA GLU A 110 11.70 6.35 -17.62
C GLU A 110 10.75 7.13 -18.53
N LEU A 111 10.44 6.61 -19.73
CA LEU A 111 9.43 7.22 -20.59
C LEU A 111 8.03 7.15 -19.98
N VAL A 112 7.59 5.99 -19.50
CA VAL A 112 6.21 5.77 -19.03
C VAL A 112 5.95 6.41 -17.67
N PHE A 113 6.83 6.18 -16.70
CA PHE A 113 6.64 6.61 -15.32
C PHE A 113 7.40 7.89 -14.98
N GLY A 114 8.50 8.17 -15.66
CA GLY A 114 9.26 9.41 -15.48
C GLY A 114 8.66 10.57 -16.27
N PHE A 115 8.70 10.48 -17.60
CA PHE A 115 8.32 11.59 -18.47
C PHE A 115 6.80 11.71 -18.68
N LEU A 116 6.11 10.59 -18.89
CA LEU A 116 4.66 10.57 -19.08
C LEU A 116 3.88 10.48 -17.76
N GLU A 117 4.58 10.38 -16.62
CA GLU A 117 4.03 10.36 -15.26
C GLU A 117 2.92 9.31 -15.04
N GLY A 118 2.84 8.26 -15.87
CA GLY A 118 1.75 7.28 -15.84
C GLY A 118 0.37 7.78 -16.31
N LYS A 119 0.28 9.01 -16.84
CA LYS A 119 -0.98 9.63 -17.34
C LYS A 119 -1.40 9.17 -18.73
N TYR A 120 -0.53 8.41 -19.40
CA TYR A 120 -0.71 7.98 -20.77
C TYR A 120 -0.80 6.46 -20.86
N LYS A 121 -1.78 5.98 -21.61
CA LYS A 121 -1.88 4.58 -21.98
C LYS A 121 -0.91 4.31 -23.13
N THR A 122 0.06 3.44 -22.90
CA THR A 122 1.00 3.02 -23.94
C THR A 122 0.46 1.86 -24.75
N ARG A 123 0.65 1.89 -26.07
CA ARG A 123 0.41 0.77 -26.97
C ARG A 123 1.73 0.07 -27.25
N LEU A 124 1.79 -1.22 -26.91
CA LEU A 124 2.99 -2.03 -27.07
C LEU A 124 2.80 -3.07 -28.17
N VAL A 125 3.81 -3.21 -29.03
CA VAL A 125 3.93 -4.24 -30.05
C VAL A 125 5.33 -4.85 -29.94
N ASN A 126 5.42 -6.17 -29.78
CA ASN A 126 6.70 -6.89 -29.64
C ASN A 126 7.63 -6.28 -28.57
N ALA A 127 7.09 -5.98 -27.39
CA ALA A 127 7.79 -5.33 -26.27
C ALA A 127 8.32 -3.90 -26.51
N LYS A 128 8.03 -3.30 -27.68
CA LYS A 128 8.36 -1.91 -28.03
C LYS A 128 7.11 -1.03 -28.04
N ILE A 129 7.30 0.28 -27.89
CA ILE A 129 6.20 1.24 -27.90
C ILE A 129 5.87 1.65 -29.34
N GLU A 130 4.62 1.47 -29.74
CA GLU A 130 4.09 1.94 -31.03
C GLU A 130 3.52 3.37 -30.89
N GLY A 131 2.99 3.68 -29.71
CA GLY A 131 2.40 4.98 -29.44
C GLY A 131 1.86 5.09 -28.02
N PHE A 132 1.33 6.24 -27.70
CA PHE A 132 0.65 6.47 -26.43
C PHE A 132 -0.52 7.44 -26.61
N ASP A 133 -1.55 7.24 -25.79
CA ASP A 133 -2.79 7.99 -25.83
C ASP A 133 -3.08 8.51 -24.41
N PHE A 134 -3.35 9.80 -24.26
CA PHE A 134 -3.69 10.40 -22.98
C PHE A 134 -4.97 9.77 -22.44
N THR A 135 -4.97 9.40 -21.16
CA THR A 135 -6.15 8.85 -20.49
C THR A 135 -6.41 9.66 -19.23
N GLU A 136 -7.61 10.20 -19.11
CA GLU A 136 -8.05 10.91 -17.90
C GLU A 136 -8.38 9.88 -16.81
N ASN A 137 -7.34 9.38 -16.15
CA ASN A 137 -7.45 8.37 -15.10
C ASN A 137 -7.83 8.98 -13.74
N GLN A 138 -7.49 10.25 -13.50
CA GLN A 138 -7.81 10.98 -12.28
C GLN A 138 -8.46 12.33 -12.61
N ALA A 139 -9.43 12.75 -11.79
CA ALA A 139 -10.11 14.02 -11.95
C ALA A 139 -9.11 15.18 -11.84
N GLY A 140 -8.89 15.90 -12.94
CA GLY A 140 -7.95 17.02 -13.01
C GLY A 140 -6.60 16.70 -13.63
N ASP A 141 -6.37 15.48 -14.12
CA ASP A 141 -5.19 15.17 -14.93
C ASP A 141 -5.22 15.98 -16.22
N GLN A 142 -4.10 16.61 -16.54
CA GLN A 142 -3.94 17.37 -17.77
C GLN A 142 -2.83 16.77 -18.63
N PRO A 143 -2.99 16.80 -19.97
CA PRO A 143 -1.95 16.35 -20.87
C PRO A 143 -0.70 17.23 -20.76
N LEU A 144 0.46 16.60 -20.97
CA LEU A 144 1.79 17.18 -20.80
C LEU A 144 2.21 17.99 -22.03
N VAL A 145 2.94 19.08 -21.81
CA VAL A 145 3.53 19.88 -22.89
C VAL A 145 4.95 19.42 -23.16
N ILE A 146 5.16 18.79 -24.33
CA ILE A 146 6.50 18.45 -24.81
C ILE A 146 7.07 19.65 -25.57
N LYS A 147 7.99 20.38 -24.94
CA LYS A 147 8.65 21.58 -25.52
C LYS A 147 9.46 21.20 -26.76
N GLU A 148 10.29 20.16 -26.68
CA GLU A 148 11.21 19.74 -27.74
C GLU A 148 10.90 18.32 -28.23
N LYS A 149 9.90 18.21 -29.10
CA LYS A 149 9.39 16.92 -29.60
C LYS A 149 10.43 16.17 -30.46
N ALA A 150 11.25 16.89 -31.20
CA ALA A 150 12.34 16.29 -31.98
C ALA A 150 13.44 15.69 -31.09
N GLU A 151 13.77 16.33 -29.97
CA GLU A 151 14.71 15.79 -28.99
C GLU A 151 14.13 14.60 -28.23
N PHE A 152 12.87 14.71 -27.83
CA PHE A 152 12.12 13.61 -27.23
C PHE A 152 12.19 12.34 -28.09
N LEU A 153 11.93 12.45 -29.39
CA LEU A 153 12.04 11.32 -30.31
C LEU A 153 13.50 10.81 -30.43
N LYS A 154 14.52 11.66 -30.32
CA LYS A 154 15.92 11.22 -30.35
C LYS A 154 16.33 10.46 -29.09
N ILE A 155 15.89 10.91 -27.92
CA ILE A 155 16.20 10.30 -26.61
C ILE A 155 15.58 8.90 -26.53
N PHE A 156 14.30 8.78 -26.90
CA PHE A 156 13.56 7.53 -26.77
C PHE A 156 13.55 6.65 -28.03
N LYS A 157 14.46 6.91 -28.99
CA LYS A 157 14.55 6.17 -30.27
C LYS A 157 14.65 4.65 -30.11
N SER A 158 15.27 4.17 -29.03
CA SER A 158 15.48 2.74 -28.76
C SER A 158 14.23 2.04 -28.21
N VAL A 159 13.28 2.83 -27.69
CA VAL A 159 12.05 2.32 -27.07
C VAL A 159 10.95 2.10 -28.10
N PHE A 160 10.97 2.86 -29.19
CA PHE A 160 9.96 2.79 -30.25
C PHE A 160 10.17 1.59 -31.18
N THR A 161 9.06 1.13 -31.78
CA THR A 161 9.05 0.00 -32.72
C THR A 161 9.98 0.24 -33.91
N VAL A 162 9.98 1.46 -34.46
CA VAL A 162 10.80 1.87 -35.60
C VAL A 162 12.18 2.34 -35.13
N GLY A 163 13.24 1.70 -35.62
CA GLY A 163 14.62 2.10 -35.33
C GLY A 163 15.11 3.19 -36.28
N TYR A 164 14.91 4.46 -35.91
CA TYR A 164 15.36 5.61 -36.71
C TYR A 164 16.60 6.30 -36.14
N ALA A 165 17.31 7.03 -37.00
CA ALA A 165 18.52 7.77 -36.64
C ALA A 165 18.33 9.29 -36.70
N LYS A 166 17.49 9.77 -37.62
CA LYS A 166 17.20 11.19 -37.82
C LYS A 166 15.70 11.42 -37.76
N VAL A 167 15.31 12.59 -37.28
CA VAL A 167 13.92 13.04 -37.16
C VAL A 167 13.84 14.39 -37.87
N GLN A 168 12.88 14.53 -38.79
CA GLN A 168 12.66 15.78 -39.51
C GLN A 168 11.19 16.16 -39.41
N LEU A 169 10.90 17.43 -39.08
CA LEU A 169 9.53 17.93 -39.11
C LEU A 169 9.07 18.00 -40.57
N GLU A 170 7.97 17.32 -40.89
CA GLU A 170 7.42 17.26 -42.23
C GLU A 170 6.24 18.22 -42.39
N SER A 171 5.31 18.21 -41.42
CA SER A 171 4.17 19.11 -41.43
C SER A 171 3.72 19.45 -40.01
N ARG A 172 3.18 20.67 -39.85
CA ARG A 172 2.46 21.14 -38.66
C ARG A 172 1.12 21.69 -39.14
N GLU A 173 0.07 20.92 -38.98
CA GLU A 173 -1.29 21.28 -39.35
C GLU A 173 -2.12 21.48 -38.07
N GLY A 174 -2.15 22.71 -37.57
CA GLY A 174 -2.94 23.10 -36.40
C GLY A 174 -2.60 22.27 -35.15
N SER A 175 -3.52 21.39 -34.78
CA SER A 175 -3.40 20.46 -33.65
C SER A 175 -2.62 19.18 -33.98
N LYS A 176 -2.03 19.04 -35.17
CA LYS A 176 -1.24 17.85 -35.55
C LYS A 176 0.17 18.23 -35.97
N GLU A 177 1.15 17.53 -35.43
CA GLU A 177 2.54 17.64 -35.86
C GLU A 177 3.05 16.28 -36.35
N VAL A 178 3.53 16.24 -37.58
CA VAL A 178 4.04 15.02 -38.22
C VAL A 178 5.55 15.13 -38.40
N TYR A 179 6.27 14.17 -37.83
CA TYR A 179 7.72 14.04 -37.93
C TYR A 179 8.07 12.81 -38.75
N LYS A 180 8.85 13.01 -39.81
CA LYS A 180 9.43 11.95 -40.63
C LYS A 180 10.60 11.30 -39.89
N LEU A 181 10.58 9.98 -39.81
CA LEU A 181 11.59 9.15 -39.17
C LEU A 181 12.50 8.57 -40.25
N MET A 182 13.78 8.92 -40.21
CA MET A 182 14.74 8.54 -41.26
C MET A 182 15.89 7.68 -40.70
N SER A 183 16.37 6.78 -41.55
CA SER A 183 17.59 6.01 -41.33
C SER A 183 18.84 6.90 -41.43
N SER A 184 20.00 6.39 -40.99
CA SER A 184 21.30 7.06 -41.16
C SER A 184 21.63 7.35 -42.63
N ALA A 185 21.14 6.50 -43.53
CA ALA A 185 21.24 6.64 -44.98
C ALA A 185 20.17 7.55 -45.62
N ASN A 186 19.44 8.37 -44.84
CA ASN A 186 18.33 9.22 -45.28
C ASN A 186 17.17 8.47 -45.97
N LYS A 187 17.04 7.16 -45.73
CA LYS A 187 15.87 6.40 -46.17
C LYS A 187 14.70 6.66 -45.21
N ASP A 188 13.51 6.87 -45.77
CA ASP A 188 12.28 6.98 -45.01
C ASP A 188 11.92 5.65 -44.34
N LEU A 189 11.63 5.68 -43.04
CA LEU A 189 11.27 4.53 -42.23
C LEU A 189 9.85 4.62 -41.66
N GLY A 190 9.18 5.77 -41.80
CA GLY A 190 7.84 6.01 -41.26
C GLY A 190 7.67 7.42 -40.70
N HIS A 191 6.52 7.65 -40.09
CA HIS A 191 6.11 8.96 -39.56
C HIS A 191 5.64 8.84 -38.11
N ALA A 192 6.05 9.78 -37.27
CA ALA A 192 5.54 9.98 -35.92
C ALA A 192 4.57 11.17 -35.92
N GLN A 193 3.30 10.90 -35.64
CA GLN A 193 2.25 11.89 -35.55
C GLN A 193 1.95 12.21 -34.08
N PHE A 194 2.13 13.47 -33.70
CA PHE A 194 1.66 14.02 -32.43
C PHE A 194 0.31 14.70 -32.66
N ASP A 195 -0.72 14.26 -31.93
CA ASP A 195 -1.96 15.01 -31.79
C ASP A 195 -1.84 15.91 -30.55
N LEU A 196 -2.10 17.19 -30.73
CA LEU A 196 -1.97 18.26 -29.74
C LEU A 196 -3.33 18.84 -29.38
N ASP A 197 -3.45 19.36 -28.17
CA ASP A 197 -4.57 20.19 -27.74
C ASP A 197 -4.35 21.67 -28.15
N GLU A 198 -5.37 22.51 -28.02
CA GLU A 198 -5.33 23.96 -28.30
C GLU A 198 -4.25 24.69 -27.50
N GLN A 199 -3.86 24.12 -26.35
CA GLN A 199 -2.80 24.62 -25.47
C GLN A 199 -1.41 24.06 -25.81
N GLY A 200 -1.27 23.28 -26.88
CA GLY A 200 0.00 22.66 -27.30
C GLY A 200 0.42 21.44 -26.47
N ARG A 201 -0.50 20.87 -25.68
CA ARG A 201 -0.29 19.66 -24.88
C ARG A 201 -0.43 18.42 -25.76
N VAL A 202 0.34 17.37 -25.51
CA VAL A 202 0.29 16.14 -26.31
C VAL A 202 -0.86 15.26 -25.85
N LEU A 203 -1.83 15.03 -26.73
CA LEU A 203 -2.95 14.11 -26.51
C LEU A 203 -2.58 12.69 -26.95
N SER A 204 -1.93 12.54 -28.09
CA SER A 204 -1.49 11.23 -28.56
C SER A 204 -0.19 11.30 -29.36
N LEU A 205 0.55 10.21 -29.34
CA LEU A 205 1.64 9.93 -30.27
C LEU A 205 1.37 8.61 -30.97
N LYS A 206 1.43 8.61 -32.30
CA LYS A 206 1.29 7.41 -33.13
C LYS A 206 2.48 7.31 -34.07
N ILE A 207 3.15 6.18 -34.06
CA ILE A 207 4.19 5.87 -35.04
C ILE A 207 3.60 4.96 -36.10
N VAL A 208 3.56 5.43 -37.33
CA VAL A 208 3.07 4.71 -38.50
C VAL A 208 4.27 4.39 -39.39
N GLN A 209 4.40 3.13 -39.78
CA GLN A 209 5.44 2.64 -40.68
C GLN A 209 4.92 2.54 -42.10
#